data_AF-A0A846HKI1-F1
#
_entry.id   AF-A0A846HKI1-F1
#
_cell.length_a   1.000
_cell.length_b   1.000
_cell.length_c   1.000
_cell.angle_alpha   90.00
_cell.angle_beta   90.00
_cell.angle_gamma   90.00
#
_symmetry.space_group_name_H-M   'P 1'
#
loop_
_entity.id
_entity.type
_entity.pdbx_description
1 polymer ?
#
loop_
_entity_poly.entity_id
_entity_poly.type
_entity_poly.pdbx_seq_one_letter_code
_entity_poly.pdbx_strand_id
1 'polypeptide(L)'
;TVKLWDTSTGKEIKTLTGHTNWVYGVSFSPDGKMLASGSKDNTVRLWRLDFDYLVKEGCGFIGNYLKSNSKDEDAREIKKDLCKS
;
A
#
# COMPACT_ATOMS: atom_id res chain seq x y z
N THR A 1 9.63 -13.56 -5.95
CA THR A 1 8.90 -12.52 -5.18
C THR A 1 8.44 -11.44 -6.14
N VAL A 2 7.45 -10.63 -5.76
CA VAL A 2 7.04 -9.41 -6.49
C VAL A 2 7.28 -8.22 -5.56
N LYS A 3 7.75 -7.08 -6.07
CA LYS A 3 8.02 -5.88 -5.26
C LYS A 3 7.25 -4.69 -5.81
N LEU A 4 6.68 -3.91 -4.92
CA LEU A 4 6.05 -2.62 -5.22
C LEU A 4 7.00 -1.50 -4.83
N TRP A 5 7.11 -0.52 -5.72
CA TRP A 5 8.01 0.62 -5.58
C TRP A 5 7.23 1.91 -5.77
N ASP A 6 7.61 2.91 -4.99
CA ASP A 6 7.23 4.29 -5.26
C ASP A 6 8.12 4.81 -6.40
N THR A 7 7.51 5.18 -7.51
CA THR A 7 8.23 5.64 -8.71
C THR A 7 8.82 7.04 -8.54
N SER A 8 8.30 7.84 -7.62
CA SER A 8 8.78 9.20 -7.35
C SER A 8 10.02 9.21 -6.46
N THR A 9 10.04 8.34 -5.44
CA THR A 9 11.14 8.27 -4.47
C THR A 9 12.11 7.13 -4.74
N GLY A 10 11.74 6.18 -5.59
CA GLY A 10 12.51 4.95 -5.84
C GLY A 10 12.55 4.00 -4.65
N LYS A 11 11.74 4.24 -3.60
CA LYS A 11 11.73 3.42 -2.40
C LYS A 11 10.80 2.22 -2.56
N GLU A 12 11.21 1.08 -2.01
CA GLU A 12 10.36 -0.10 -1.94
C GLU A 12 9.21 0.16 -0.95
N ILE A 13 7.98 -0.04 -1.41
CA ILE A 13 6.77 0.04 -0.57
C ILE A 13 6.53 -1.30 0.13
N LYS A 14 6.63 -2.40 -0.63
CA LYS A 14 6.31 -3.74 -0.13
C LYS A 14 6.94 -4.85 -0.96
N THR A 15 7.43 -5.89 -0.28
CA THR A 15 7.73 -7.19 -0.90
C THR A 15 6.55 -8.14 -0.71
N LEU A 16 6.10 -8.72 -1.82
CA LEU A 16 5.08 -9.78 -1.88
C LEU A 16 5.79 -11.13 -2.03
N THR A 17 5.93 -11.82 -0.90
CA THR A 17 6.56 -13.14 -0.81
C THR A 17 5.49 -14.23 -0.88
N GLY A 18 5.75 -15.29 -1.62
CA GLY A 18 4.84 -16.44 -1.69
C GLY A 18 5.08 -17.32 -2.91
N HIS A 19 5.46 -16.74 -4.05
CA HIS A 19 5.92 -17.54 -5.17
C HIS A 19 7.23 -18.25 -4.83
N THR A 20 7.28 -19.55 -5.10
CA THR A 20 8.45 -20.41 -4.80
C THR A 20 9.33 -20.62 -6.03
N ASN A 21 8.93 -20.10 -7.19
CA ASN A 21 9.67 -20.19 -8.43
C ASN A 21 9.56 -18.87 -9.24
N TRP A 22 10.11 -18.87 -10.46
CA TRP A 22 10.18 -17.70 -11.33
C TRP A 22 8.78 -17.15 -11.62
N VAL A 23 8.64 -15.82 -11.57
CA VAL A 23 7.41 -15.11 -11.94
C VAL A 23 7.58 -14.67 -13.39
N TYR A 24 6.65 -15.06 -14.27
CA TYR A 24 6.73 -14.78 -15.71
C TYR A 24 5.89 -13.59 -16.14
N GLY A 25 4.88 -13.22 -15.35
CA GLY A 25 3.98 -12.14 -15.69
C GLY A 25 3.35 -11.52 -14.45
N VAL A 26 3.07 -10.22 -14.58
CA VAL A 26 2.32 -9.43 -13.61
C VAL A 26 1.31 -8.55 -14.35
N SER A 27 0.16 -8.33 -13.74
CA SER A 27 -0.86 -7.43 -14.27
C SER A 27 -1.64 -6.77 -13.13
N PHE A 28 -1.94 -5.49 -13.27
CA PHE A 28 -2.81 -4.78 -12.33
C PHE A 28 -4.26 -4.90 -12.80
N SER A 29 -5.18 -4.94 -11.83
CA SER A 29 -6.59 -4.64 -12.14
C SER A 29 -6.71 -3.19 -12.64
N PRO A 30 -7.73 -2.88 -13.46
CA PRO A 30 -7.93 -1.51 -13.97
C PRO A 30 -8.09 -0.45 -12.86
N ASP A 31 -8.59 -0.84 -11.68
CA ASP A 31 -8.74 0.03 -10.51
C ASP A 31 -7.47 0.13 -9.63
N GLY A 32 -6.41 -0.61 -9.96
CA GLY A 32 -5.16 -0.65 -9.19
C GLY A 32 -5.24 -1.32 -7.81
N LYS A 33 -6.41 -1.80 -7.38
CA LYS A 33 -6.61 -2.40 -6.06
C LYS A 33 -6.15 -3.86 -5.97
N MET A 34 -5.88 -4.50 -7.09
CA MET A 34 -5.37 -5.86 -7.16
C MET A 34 -4.20 -6.00 -8.14
N LEU A 35 -3.31 -6.93 -7.82
CA LEU A 35 -2.26 -7.40 -8.71
C LEU A 35 -2.35 -8.91 -8.87
N ALA A 36 -2.28 -9.40 -10.10
CA ALA A 36 -2.15 -10.80 -10.43
C ALA A 36 -0.72 -11.10 -10.84
N SER A 37 -0.15 -12.21 -10.34
CA SER A 37 1.16 -12.71 -10.75
C SER A 37 1.11 -14.20 -11.09
N GLY A 38 1.71 -14.59 -12.22
CA GLY A 38 1.81 -15.97 -12.67
C GLY A 38 3.24 -16.50 -12.60
N SER A 39 3.43 -17.74 -12.14
CA SER A 39 4.75 -18.30 -11.85
C SER A 39 4.92 -19.74 -12.35
N LYS A 40 6.19 -20.15 -12.53
CA LYS A 40 6.62 -21.54 -12.75
C LYS A 40 6.25 -22.48 -11.60
N ASP A 41 5.85 -21.96 -10.44
CA ASP A 41 5.37 -22.78 -9.32
C ASP A 41 3.95 -23.35 -9.53
N ASN A 42 3.41 -23.21 -10.75
CA ASN A 42 2.07 -23.64 -11.15
C ASN A 42 0.94 -22.88 -10.44
N THR A 43 1.22 -21.69 -9.91
CA THR A 43 0.21 -20.85 -9.27
C THR A 43 0.05 -19.48 -9.95
N VAL A 44 -1.18 -18.99 -9.90
CA VAL A 44 -1.48 -17.56 -10.02
C VAL A 44 -1.82 -17.05 -8.63
N ARG A 45 -1.18 -15.96 -8.22
CA ARG A 45 -1.46 -15.30 -6.94
C ARG A 45 -2.13 -13.96 -7.17
N LEU A 46 -3.17 -13.69 -6.39
CA LEU A 46 -3.84 -12.39 -6.34
C LEU A 46 -3.43 -11.67 -5.05
N TRP A 47 -3.00 -10.43 -5.21
CA TRP A 47 -2.56 -9.57 -4.12
C TRP A 47 -3.52 -8.40 -4.03
N ARG A 48 -4.21 -8.26 -2.88
CA ARG A 48 -4.95 -7.03 -2.60
C ARG A 48 -3.97 -5.94 -2.22
N LEU A 49 -4.01 -4.87 -2.99
CA LEU A 49 -3.27 -3.62 -2.78
C LEU A 49 -4.19 -2.53 -2.26
N ASP A 50 -5.41 -2.90 -1.88
CA ASP A 50 -6.31 -2.01 -1.19
C ASP A 50 -5.67 -1.59 0.15
N PHE A 51 -5.10 -0.39 0.16
CA PHE A 51 -4.47 0.22 1.31
C PHE A 51 -5.47 0.98 2.16
N ASP A 52 -6.79 0.87 1.92
CA ASP A 52 -7.83 1.54 2.69
C ASP A 52 -7.69 1.22 4.19
N TYR A 53 -7.20 0.02 4.53
CA TYR A 53 -6.86 -0.33 5.91
C TYR A 53 -5.72 0.54 6.49
N LEU A 54 -4.60 0.70 5.78
CA LEU A 54 -3.48 1.53 6.24
C LEU A 54 -3.85 3.00 6.29
N VAL A 55 -4.67 3.46 5.35
CA VAL A 55 -5.20 4.82 5.35
C VAL A 55 -6.08 5.05 6.58
N LYS A 56 -6.96 4.10 6.93
CA LYS A 56 -7.77 4.15 8.16
C LYS A 56 -6.92 4.14 9.43
N GLU A 57 -5.95 3.23 9.53
CA GLU A 57 -5.04 3.15 10.68
C GLU A 57 -4.22 4.44 10.82
N GLY A 58 -3.66 4.95 9.73
CA GLY A 58 -2.92 6.21 9.71
C GLY A 58 -3.79 7.40 10.09
N CYS A 59 -5.04 7.45 9.60
CA CYS A 59 -6.02 8.46 9.98
C CYS A 59 -6.36 8.41 11.48
N GLY A 60 -6.50 7.20 12.04
CA GLY A 60 -6.69 7.00 13.49
C GLY A 60 -5.48 7.46 14.30
N PHE A 61 -4.27 7.11 13.85
CA PHE A 61 -3.02 7.50 14.48
C PHE A 61 -2.85 9.02 14.54
N ILE A 62 -2.95 9.71 13.41
CA ILE A 62 -2.82 11.18 13.35
C ILE A 62 -3.93 11.87 14.16
N GLY A 63 -5.13 11.26 14.20
CA GLY A 63 -6.23 11.71 15.04
C GLY A 63 -5.91 11.65 16.54
N ASN A 64 -5.26 10.58 17.00
CA ASN A 64 -4.81 10.46 18.39
C ASN A 64 -3.64 11.40 18.71
N TYR A 65 -2.66 11.52 17.82
CA TYR A 65 -1.53 12.44 17.97
C TYR A 65 -1.98 13.90 18.17
N LEU A 66 -2.97 14.35 17.39
CA LEU A 66 -3.51 15.71 17.50
C LEU A 66 -4.27 15.98 18.81
N LYS A 67 -4.62 14.96 19.60
CA LYS A 67 -5.24 15.17 20.94
C LYS A 67 -4.26 15.86 21.90
N SER A 68 -3.00 15.47 21.87
CA SER A 68 -1.93 16.08 22.68
C SER A 68 -1.21 17.21 21.96
N ASN A 69 -1.16 17.19 20.63
CA ASN A 69 -0.41 18.14 19.80
C ASN A 69 -1.36 19.03 18.99
N SER A 70 -2.33 19.63 19.67
CA SER A 70 -3.44 20.34 19.04
C SER A 70 -3.05 21.64 18.33
N LYS A 71 -1.79 22.05 18.29
CA LYS A 71 -1.33 23.23 17.53
C LYS A 71 -0.49 22.88 16.30
N ASP A 72 -0.21 21.60 16.07
CA ASP A 72 0.54 21.13 14.93
C ASP A 72 -0.31 21.27 13.64
N GLU A 73 0.04 22.21 12.78
CA GLU A 73 -0.71 22.52 11.55
C GLU A 73 -0.36 21.55 10.41
N ASP A 74 0.90 21.13 10.31
CA ASP A 74 1.36 20.13 9.34
C ASP A 74 0.63 18.81 9.56
N ALA A 75 0.53 18.35 10.82
CA ALA A 75 -0.21 17.13 11.15
C ALA A 75 -1.71 17.25 10.84
N ARG A 76 -2.29 18.46 10.90
CA ARG A 76 -3.69 18.67 10.47
C ARG A 76 -3.85 18.61 8.96
N GLU A 77 -2.90 19.13 8.20
CA GLU A 77 -2.91 19.04 6.74
C GLU A 77 -2.77 17.57 6.31
N ILE A 78 -1.79 16.86 6.88
CA ILE A 78 -1.63 15.41 6.68
C ILE A 78 -2.93 14.67 7.01
N LYS A 79 -3.57 14.98 8.15
CA LYS A 79 -4.86 14.37 8.51
C LYS A 79 -5.94 14.65 7.46
N LYS A 80 -6.05 15.89 7.00
CA LYS A 80 -7.04 16.26 5.97
C LYS A 80 -6.81 15.46 4.70
N ASP A 81 -5.58 15.30 4.26
CA ASP A 81 -5.31 14.62 2.99
C ASP A 81 -5.42 13.10 3.12
N LEU A 82 -4.94 12.53 4.21
CA LEU A 82 -4.99 11.10 4.47
C LEU A 82 -6.42 10.60 4.71
N CYS A 83 -7.26 11.34 5.44
CA CYS A 83 -8.59 10.89 5.88
C CYS A 83 -9.73 11.22 4.91
N LYS A 84 -9.45 11.71 3.69
CA LYS A 84 -10.48 12.02 2.65
C LYS A 84 -10.96 10.80 1.87
N SER A 85 -10.27 9.66 2.01
CA SER A 85 -10.54 8.39 1.33
C SER A 85 -11.67 7.58 1.98
#